data_AF-A0A7X6YWE2-F1
#
_entry.id   AF-A0A7X6YWE2-F1
#
_cell.length_a   1.000
_cell.length_b   1.000
_cell.length_c   1.000
_cell.angle_alpha   90.00
_cell.angle_beta   90.00
_cell.angle_gamma   90.00
#
_symmetry.space_group_name_H-M   'P 1'
#
loop_
_entity.id
_entity.type
_entity.pdbx_description
1 polymer ?
#
loop_
_entity_poly.entity_id
_entity_poly.type
_entity_poly.pdbx_seq_one_letter_code
_entity_poly.pdbx_strand_id
1 'polypeptide(L)'
;MRGYRYLEHTATLRVEPQRCVGCGLCVSVCPHRLFALEGRTLRVLDPDLCMECGACARNCPSGAIAVTPGVGCAAAILAGWVSRLLGRKAPTRCC
;
A
#
# COMPACT_ATOMS: atom_id res chain seq x y z
N MET A 1 17.21 -5.79 4.15
CA MET A 1 17.68 -4.78 3.19
C MET A 1 17.96 -3.50 3.98
N ARG A 2 19.22 -3.22 4.33
CA ARG A 2 19.58 -1.97 5.03
C ARG A 2 19.72 -0.87 3.97
N GLY A 3 19.08 0.29 4.17
CA GLY A 3 19.24 1.47 3.32
C GLY A 3 18.30 1.61 2.11
N TYR A 4 17.30 0.75 1.94
CA TYR A 4 16.26 0.96 0.92
C TYR A 4 15.20 1.90 1.47
N ARG A 5 15.04 3.10 0.90
CA ARG A 5 13.84 3.95 1.06
C ARG A 5 13.14 4.03 -0.29
N TYR A 6 11.80 4.05 -0.27
CA TYR A 6 11.04 4.19 -1.51
C TYR A 6 10.96 5.66 -1.94
N LEU A 7 10.04 6.42 -1.36
CA LEU A 7 9.84 7.84 -1.56
C LEU A 7 9.31 8.42 -0.25
N GLU A 8 9.82 9.57 0.17
CA GLU A 8 9.48 10.16 1.46
C GLU A 8 8.09 10.80 1.44
N HIS A 9 7.27 10.49 2.44
CA HIS A 9 5.95 11.10 2.66
C HIS A 9 4.93 10.89 1.52
N THR A 10 5.10 9.88 0.67
CA THR A 10 4.17 9.60 -0.44
C THR A 10 3.28 8.37 -0.23
N ALA A 11 3.65 7.47 0.68
CA ALA A 11 2.93 6.21 0.85
C ALA A 11 1.48 6.45 1.34
N THR A 12 0.52 5.82 0.66
CA THR A 12 -0.91 5.83 1.00
C THR A 12 -1.27 4.93 2.18
N LEU A 13 -0.27 4.32 2.84
CA LEU A 13 -0.45 3.38 3.94
C LEU A 13 -1.20 4.04 5.11
N ARG A 14 -2.31 3.43 5.52
CA ARG A 14 -3.08 3.81 6.70
C ARG A 14 -3.32 2.61 7.59
N VAL A 15 -3.24 2.82 8.91
CA VAL A 15 -3.52 1.82 9.94
C VAL A 15 -4.59 2.37 10.86
N GLU A 16 -5.59 1.56 11.17
CA GLU A 16 -6.65 1.84 12.14
C GLU A 16 -6.41 1.00 13.40
N PRO A 17 -5.71 1.51 14.44
CA PRO A 17 -5.31 0.71 15.59
C PRO A 17 -6.49 0.06 16.33
N GLN A 18 -7.63 0.76 16.37
CA GLN A 18 -8.87 0.30 17.01
C GLN A 18 -9.43 -0.99 16.40
N ARG A 19 -9.12 -1.27 15.13
CA ARG A 19 -9.55 -2.48 14.41
C ARG A 19 -8.49 -3.58 14.44
N CYS A 20 -7.29 -3.30 14.92
CA CYS A 20 -6.18 -4.25 14.87
C CYS A 20 -6.35 -5.31 15.98
N VAL A 21 -6.33 -6.59 15.59
CA VAL A 21 -6.45 -7.72 16.53
C VAL A 21 -5.10 -8.30 16.97
N GLY A 22 -4.00 -7.71 16.50
CA GLY A 22 -2.64 -8.12 16.86
C GLY A 22 -2.19 -9.47 16.28
N CYS A 23 -2.73 -9.88 15.13
CA CYS A 23 -2.46 -11.22 14.55
C CYS A 23 -1.07 -11.37 13.91
N GLY A 24 -0.39 -10.27 13.57
CA GLY A 24 0.98 -10.30 13.05
C GLY A 24 1.15 -10.65 11.57
N LEU A 25 0.07 -10.96 10.84
CA LEU A 25 0.18 -11.30 9.40
C LEU A 25 0.85 -10.20 8.58
N CYS A 26 0.61 -8.91 8.89
CA CYS A 26 1.27 -7.79 8.24
C CYS A 26 2.80 -7.79 8.41
N VAL A 27 3.31 -8.27 9.56
CA VAL A 27 4.75 -8.42 9.81
C VAL A 27 5.31 -9.53 8.93
N SER A 28 4.61 -10.66 8.83
CA SER A 28 5.03 -11.82 8.03
C SER A 28 5.05 -11.55 6.52
N VAL A 29 4.05 -10.83 6.01
CA VAL A 29 3.89 -10.64 4.56
C VAL A 29 4.57 -9.39 4.01
N CYS A 30 5.08 -8.48 4.87
CA CYS A 30 5.73 -7.26 4.41
C CYS A 30 7.19 -7.55 4.01
N PRO A 31 7.55 -7.50 2.71
CA PRO A 31 8.91 -7.79 2.27
C PRO A 31 9.93 -6.74 2.76
N HIS A 32 9.45 -5.52 3.06
CA HIS A 32 10.27 -4.40 3.55
C HIS A 32 10.33 -4.30 5.08
N ARG A 33 9.64 -5.18 5.82
CA ARG A 33 9.67 -5.25 7.29
C ARG A 33 9.38 -3.92 7.99
N LEU A 34 8.40 -3.17 7.50
CA LEU A 34 8.02 -1.87 8.08
C LEU A 34 7.10 -1.98 9.31
N PHE A 35 6.60 -3.17 9.62
CA PHE A 35 5.74 -3.43 10.77
C PHE A 35 6.50 -4.19 11.85
N ALA A 36 6.17 -3.89 13.11
CA ALA A 36 6.54 -4.69 14.27
C ALA A 36 5.31 -4.92 15.16
N LEU A 37 5.35 -5.98 15.95
CA LEU A 37 4.40 -6.21 17.05
C LEU A 37 5.11 -6.03 18.38
N GLU A 38 4.53 -5.20 19.25
CA GLU A 38 4.88 -5.10 20.66
C GLU A 38 3.73 -5.74 21.45
N GLY A 39 3.88 -7.03 21.75
CA GLY A 39 2.77 -7.85 22.23
C GLY A 39 1.69 -8.01 21.16
N ARG A 40 0.50 -7.43 21.40
CA ARG A 40 -0.62 -7.41 20.43
C ARG A 40 -0.78 -6.05 19.73
N THR A 41 0.07 -5.08 20.05
CA THR A 41 0.00 -3.73 19.49
C THR A 41 0.85 -3.66 18.22
N LEU A 42 0.22 -3.29 17.12
CA LEU A 42 0.91 -3.06 15.84
C LEU A 42 1.63 -1.72 15.85
N ARG A 43 2.91 -1.74 15.53
CA ARG A 43 3.76 -0.55 15.35
C ARG A 43 4.21 -0.44 13.90
N VAL A 44 4.11 0.75 13.33
CA VAL A 44 4.71 1.10 12.04
C VAL A 44 6.08 1.71 12.34
N LEU A 45 7.14 1.07 11.84
CA LEU A 45 8.52 1.47 12.11
C LEU A 45 8.95 2.64 11.22
N ASP A 46 8.68 2.53 9.92
CA ASP A 46 8.99 3.55 8.93
C ASP A 46 8.02 3.43 7.73
N PRO A 47 7.08 4.36 7.54
CA PRO A 47 6.13 4.33 6.44
C PRO A 47 6.79 4.53 5.06
N ASP A 48 7.97 5.14 4.98
CA ASP A 48 8.66 5.42 3.69
C ASP A 48 9.34 4.18 3.10
N LEU A 49 9.35 3.06 3.85
CA LEU A 49 9.72 1.74 3.33
C LEU A 49 8.58 1.10 2.53
N CYS A 50 7.37 1.63 2.60
CA CYS A 50 6.20 1.07 1.95
C CYS A 50 6.25 1.33 0.44
N MET A 51 6.55 0.28 -0.34
CA MET A 51 6.42 0.32 -1.80
C MET A 51 4.97 0.11 -2.31
N GLU A 52 3.99 0.21 -1.41
CA GLU A 52 2.56 0.10 -1.72
C GLU A 52 2.12 -1.23 -2.36
N CYS A 53 2.83 -2.34 -2.10
CA CYS A 53 2.52 -3.64 -2.73
C CYS A 53 1.15 -4.25 -2.36
N GLY A 54 0.47 -3.75 -1.33
CA GLY A 54 -0.85 -4.23 -0.91
C GLY A 54 -0.89 -5.56 -0.14
N ALA A 55 0.25 -6.22 0.09
CA ALA A 55 0.30 -7.53 0.75
C ALA A 55 -0.30 -7.50 2.18
N CYS A 56 0.01 -6.47 2.97
CA CYS A 56 -0.51 -6.32 4.33
C CYS A 56 -2.03 -6.10 4.36
N ALA A 57 -2.57 -5.25 3.48
CA ALA A 57 -4.01 -4.98 3.39
C ALA A 57 -4.80 -6.23 2.99
N ARG A 58 -4.34 -6.98 1.97
CA ARG A 58 -4.99 -8.22 1.51
C ARG A 58 -5.02 -9.33 2.56
N ASN A 59 -4.05 -9.34 3.48
CA ASN A 59 -3.92 -10.36 4.52
C ASN A 59 -4.38 -9.88 5.89
N CYS A 60 -4.98 -8.69 6.01
CA CYS A 60 -5.47 -8.20 7.30
C CYS A 60 -6.90 -8.70 7.55
N PRO A 61 -7.13 -9.69 8.44
CA PRO A 61 -8.45 -10.29 8.62
C PRO A 61 -9.47 -9.33 9.22
N SER A 62 -9.02 -8.30 9.96
CA SER A 62 -9.90 -7.28 10.54
C SER A 62 -10.05 -6.03 9.66
N GLY A 63 -9.33 -5.98 8.53
CA GLY A 63 -9.30 -4.82 7.64
C GLY A 63 -8.70 -3.56 8.26
N ALA A 64 -7.86 -3.69 9.28
CA ALA A 64 -7.22 -2.57 9.99
C ALA A 64 -6.11 -1.85 9.21
N ILE A 65 -5.77 -2.33 8.01
CA ILE A 65 -4.69 -1.77 7.17
C ILE A 65 -5.24 -1.48 5.79
N ALA A 66 -5.02 -0.27 5.30
CA ALA A 66 -5.32 0.16 3.94
C ALA A 66 -4.06 0.70 3.25
N VAL A 67 -3.94 0.44 1.96
CA VAL A 67 -2.92 0.99 1.07
C VAL A 67 -3.46 0.92 -0.35
N THR A 68 -3.10 1.87 -1.21
CA THR A 68 -3.52 1.90 -2.61
C THR A 68 -2.40 1.32 -3.48
N PRO A 69 -2.43 0.02 -3.82
CA PRO A 69 -1.43 -0.55 -4.72
C PRO A 69 -1.63 -0.08 -6.16
N GLY A 70 -0.54 0.12 -6.88
CA GLY A 70 -0.60 0.44 -8.29
C GLY A 70 0.70 1.00 -8.84
N VAL A 71 0.64 1.42 -10.11
CA VAL A 71 1.77 1.99 -10.86
C VAL A 71 1.51 3.44 -11.29
N GLY A 72 0.56 4.12 -10.63
CA GLY A 72 0.22 5.54 -10.80
C GLY A 72 0.20 6.00 -12.26
N CYS A 73 1.26 6.71 -12.66
CA CYS A 73 1.45 7.26 -13.99
C CYS A 73 1.34 6.23 -15.13
N ALA A 74 1.87 5.02 -14.94
CA ALA A 74 1.80 4.00 -15.98
C ALA A 74 0.36 3.54 -16.21
N ALA A 75 -0.45 3.43 -15.16
CA ALA A 75 -1.87 3.08 -15.28
C ALA A 75 -2.63 4.17 -16.04
N ALA A 76 -2.36 5.45 -15.76
CA ALA A 76 -2.99 6.56 -16.47
C ALA A 76 -2.63 6.59 -17.97
N ILE A 77 -1.35 6.36 -18.31
CA ILE A 77 -0.88 6.29 -19.71
C ILE A 77 -1.58 5.14 -20.45
N LEU A 78 -1.59 3.94 -19.86
CA LEU A 78 -2.23 2.77 -20.44
C LEU A 78 -3.73 2.99 -20.64
N ALA A 79 -4.42 3.55 -19.63
CA ALA A 79 -5.83 3.88 -19.74
C ALA A 79 -6.10 4.91 -20.85
N GLY A 80 -5.22 5.91 -21.00
CA GLY A 80 -5.29 6.89 -22.10
C GLY A 80 -5.18 6.23 -23.48
N TRP A 81 -4.25 5.29 -23.65
CA TRP A 81 -4.11 4.53 -24.91
C TRP A 81 -5.32 3.65 -25.20
N VAL A 82 -5.83 2.92 -24.19
CA VAL A 82 -7.02 2.08 -24.32
C VAL A 82 -8.25 2.92 -24.66
N SER A 83 -8.45 4.07 -24.00
CA SER A 83 -9.56 4.97 -24.31
C SER A 83 -9.52 5.46 -25.76
N ARG A 84 -8.33 5.82 -26.28
CA ARG A 84 -8.16 6.21 -27.69
C ARG A 84 -8.52 5.08 -28.64
N LEU A 85 -8.06 3.85 -28.37
CA LEU A 85 -8.37 2.67 -29.19
C LEU A 85 -9.87 2.35 -29.21
N LEU A 86 -10.55 2.53 -28.08
CA LEU A 86 -11.98 2.24 -27.93
C LEU A 86 -12.91 3.41 -28.33
N GLY A 87 -12.37 4.54 -28.79
CA GLY A 87 -13.16 5.74 -29.10
C GLY A 87 -13.84 6.37 -27.87
N ARG A 88 -13.31 6.11 -26.66
CA ARG A 88 -13.86 6.63 -25.39
C ARG A 88 -13.07 7.85 -24.92
N LYS A 89 -13.71 8.70 -24.10
CA LYS A 89 -12.98 9.77 -23.40
C LYS A 89 -11.98 9.17 -22.42
N ALA A 90 -10.79 9.76 -22.35
CA ALA A 90 -9.76 9.36 -21.39
C ALA A 90 -10.22 9.71 -19.96
N PRO A 91 -9.83 8.90 -18.96
CA PRO A 91 -10.07 9.24 -17.56
C PRO A 91 -9.34 10.54 -17.21
N THR A 92 -10.01 11.44 -16.48
CA THR A 92 -9.50 12.78 -16.12
C THR A 92 -8.93 12.85 -14.71
N ARG A 93 -8.92 11.74 -13.98
CA ARG A 93 -8.38 11.64 -12.62
C ARG A 93 -7.20 10.68 -12.61
N CYS A 94 -6.18 11.03 -11.82
CA CYS A 94 -5.00 10.19 -11.58
C CYS A 94 -5.27 9.04 -10.59
N CYS A 95 -6.41 9.09 -9.88
CA CYS A 95 -6.85 8.10 -8.89
C CYS A 95 -8.27 7.62 -9.23
#